data_AF-A0A1V9XN10-F1
#
_entry.id   AF-A0A1V9XN10-F1
#
_cell.length_a   1.000
_cell.length_b   1.000
_cell.length_c   1.000
_cell.angle_alpha   90.00
_cell.angle_beta   90.00
_cell.angle_gamma   90.00
#
_symmetry.space_group_name_H-M   'P 1'
#
loop_
_entity.id
_entity.type
_entity.pdbx_description
1 polymer ?
#
loop_
_entity_poly.entity_id
_entity_poly.type
_entity_poly.pdbx_seq_one_letter_code
_entity_poly.pdbx_strand_id
1 'polypeptide(L)'
;MSLNAFHLIPVSDTLRDIDGHSLLISCLDLCGSNLFIGSTDGTIYRYTILFRDVGFDAHLPTVDKQVASYAAAPGKAIVQLKALSAINRLVTLNIEGTLSVHDMWHLE
;
A
#
# COMPACT_ATOMS: atom_id res chain seq x y z
N MET A 1 9.87 -29.02 -16.68
CA MET A 1 9.38 -28.58 -15.36
C MET A 1 9.30 -27.06 -15.37
N SER A 2 8.11 -26.49 -15.18
CA SER A 2 7.93 -25.03 -15.11
C SER A 2 8.26 -24.58 -13.69
N LEU A 3 9.41 -23.93 -13.52
CA LEU A 3 9.72 -23.19 -12.29
C LEU A 3 8.90 -21.90 -12.35
N ASN A 4 7.81 -21.84 -11.59
CA ASN A 4 7.10 -20.58 -11.38
C ASN A 4 8.00 -19.69 -10.52
N ALA A 5 8.75 -18.80 -11.16
CA ALA A 5 9.71 -17.92 -10.50
C ALA A 5 9.04 -16.89 -9.56
N PHE A 6 7.74 -16.64 -9.72
CA PHE A 6 6.96 -15.75 -8.87
C PHE A 6 5.48 -16.13 -8.88
N HIS A 7 4.78 -15.76 -7.80
CA HIS A 7 3.32 -15.82 -7.70
C HIS A 7 2.75 -14.40 -7.70
N LEU A 8 1.77 -14.16 -8.58
CA LEU A 8 1.02 -12.90 -8.58
C LEU A 8 -0.04 -12.96 -7.47
N ILE A 9 -0.08 -11.92 -6.65
CA ILE A 9 -1.05 -11.78 -5.55
C ILE A 9 -1.91 -10.57 -5.87
N PRO A 10 -3.22 -10.73 -6.11
CA PRO A 10 -4.11 -9.60 -6.28
C PRO A 10 -4.19 -8.84 -4.96
N VAL A 11 -3.87 -7.55 -5.01
CA VAL A 11 -3.86 -6.69 -3.81
C VAL A 11 -5.23 -6.02 -3.60
N SER A 12 -5.91 -5.70 -4.70
CA SER A 12 -7.29 -5.21 -4.70
C SER A 12 -7.87 -5.38 -6.10
N ASP A 13 -9.10 -5.88 -6.19
CA ASP A 13 -9.79 -6.04 -7.47
C ASP A 13 -10.43 -4.74 -7.95
N THR A 14 -10.70 -3.78 -7.04
CA THR A 14 -11.27 -2.47 -7.38
C THR A 14 -11.01 -1.45 -6.26
N LEU A 15 -9.87 -0.77 -6.26
CA LEU A 15 -9.79 0.53 -5.59
C LEU A 15 -10.63 1.52 -6.41
N ARG A 16 -11.66 2.10 -5.78
CA ARG A 16 -12.52 3.10 -6.40
C ARG A 16 -12.57 4.36 -5.56
N ASP A 17 -12.68 5.50 -6.23
CA ASP A 17 -12.91 6.77 -5.54
C ASP A 17 -14.37 6.89 -5.08
N ILE A 18 -14.68 8.04 -4.50
CA ILE A 18 -16.02 8.37 -3.98
C ILE A 18 -17.07 8.42 -5.11
N ASP A 19 -16.65 8.71 -6.34
CA ASP A 19 -17.50 8.75 -7.54
C ASP A 19 -17.57 7.38 -8.25
N GLY A 20 -16.94 6.35 -7.68
CA GLY A 20 -16.93 4.99 -8.19
C GLY A 20 -15.97 4.73 -9.33
N HIS A 21 -15.09 5.68 -9.65
CA HIS A 21 -14.07 5.54 -10.69
C HIS A 21 -12.91 4.69 -10.22
N SER A 22 -12.35 3.87 -11.12
CA SER A 22 -11.18 3.05 -10.79
C SER A 22 -9.98 3.94 -10.49
N LEU A 23 -9.42 3.78 -9.30
CA LEU A 23 -8.20 4.46 -8.88
C LEU A 23 -6.98 3.73 -9.41
N LEU A 24 -5.99 4.49 -9.87
CA LEU A 24 -4.71 3.95 -10.27
C LEU A 24 -3.77 3.94 -9.07
N ILE A 25 -3.14 2.78 -8.85
CA ILE A 25 -2.06 2.65 -7.89
C ILE A 25 -0.81 3.25 -8.51
N SER A 26 -0.26 4.27 -7.88
CA SER A 26 0.93 4.97 -8.34
C SER A 26 2.20 4.50 -7.63
N CYS A 27 2.10 4.07 -6.38
CA CYS A 27 3.24 3.54 -5.62
C CYS A 27 2.78 2.63 -4.48
N LEU A 28 3.71 1.85 -3.93
CA LEU A 28 3.49 1.01 -2.76
C LEU A 28 4.76 0.90 -1.92
N ASP A 29 4.60 0.59 -0.63
CA ASP A 29 5.70 0.19 0.25
C ASP A 29 5.21 -0.83 1.28
N LEU A 30 6.10 -1.75 1.68
CA LEU A 30 5.79 -2.83 2.62
C LEU A 30 6.60 -2.66 3.91
N CYS A 31 5.91 -2.67 5.05
CA CYS A 31 6.54 -2.63 6.37
C CYS A 31 5.96 -3.71 7.28
N GLY A 32 6.71 -4.81 7.44
CA GLY A 32 6.24 -5.99 8.16
C GLY A 32 5.01 -6.58 7.47
N SER A 33 3.91 -6.71 8.21
CA SER A 33 2.61 -7.14 7.69
C SER A 33 1.77 -6.00 7.09
N ASN A 34 2.28 -4.78 7.02
CA ASN A 34 1.50 -3.63 6.53
C ASN A 34 1.94 -3.26 5.11
N LEU A 35 1.01 -3.33 4.17
CA LEU A 35 1.17 -2.81 2.83
C LEU A 35 0.52 -1.43 2.74
N PHE A 36 1.32 -0.44 2.38
CA PHE A 36 0.86 0.91 2.08
C PHE A 36 0.80 1.09 0.57
N ILE A 37 -0.30 1.64 0.07
CA ILE A 37 -0.56 1.85 -1.35
C ILE A 37 -0.91 3.32 -1.53
N GLY A 38 -0.17 4.00 -2.39
CA GLY A 38 -0.46 5.37 -2.82
C GLY A 38 -1.29 5.35 -4.09
N SER A 39 -2.31 6.19 -4.13
CA SER A 39 -3.22 6.33 -5.25
C SER A 39 -3.08 7.69 -5.94
N THR A 40 -3.57 7.77 -7.17
CA THR A 40 -3.59 9.00 -7.98
C THR A 40 -4.49 10.10 -7.44
N ASP A 41 -5.48 9.76 -6.62
CA ASP A 41 -6.34 10.73 -5.93
C ASP A 41 -5.69 11.35 -4.69
N GLY A 42 -4.49 10.89 -4.34
CA GLY A 42 -3.77 11.35 -3.15
C GLY A 42 -4.14 10.63 -1.86
N THR A 43 -4.91 9.55 -1.96
CA THR A 43 -5.23 8.67 -0.84
C THR A 43 -4.15 7.61 -0.66
N ILE A 44 -3.82 7.32 0.60
CA ILE A 44 -2.99 6.20 0.99
C ILE A 44 -3.88 5.13 1.60
N TYR A 45 -3.84 3.93 1.06
CA TYR A 45 -4.53 2.76 1.58
C TYR A 45 -3.56 1.88 2.35
N ARG A 46 -4.00 1.40 3.50
CA ARG A 46 -3.24 0.45 4.31
C ARG A 46 -3.96 -0.89 4.33
N TYR A 47 -3.23 -1.94 4.00
CA TYR A 47 -3.68 -3.32 4.05
C TYR A 47 -2.82 -4.14 5.01
N THR A 48 -3.42 -5.17 5.59
CA THR A 48 -2.67 -6.23 6.27
C THR A 48 -2.38 -7.36 5.28
N ILE A 49 -1.12 -7.78 5.21
CA ILE A 49 -0.67 -8.98 4.53
C ILE A 49 -0.45 -10.08 5.58
N LEU A 50 -1.01 -11.25 5.30
CA LEU A 50 -0.74 -12.48 6.04
C LEU A 50 0.09 -13.41 5.18
N PHE A 51 1.12 -13.99 5.77
CA PHE A 51 1.89 -15.06 5.14
C PHE A 51 1.32 -16.39 5.61
N ARG A 52 0.77 -17.18 4.68
CA ARG A 52 0.30 -18.53 4.98
C ARG A 52 1.33 -19.55 4.54
N ASP A 53 1.57 -20.52 5.41
CA ASP A 53 2.43 -21.66 5.15
C ASP A 53 1.66 -22.64 4.27
N VAL A 54 2.05 -22.72 3.00
CA VAL A 54 1.46 -23.67 2.03
C VAL A 54 2.33 -24.91 1.82
N GLY A 55 3.41 -25.07 2.60
CA GLY A 55 4.28 -26.24 2.54
C GLY A 55 5.63 -26.01 3.23
N PHE A 56 6.56 -26.92 2.98
CA PHE A 56 7.83 -27.06 3.71
C PHE A 56 8.83 -25.90 3.53
N ASP A 57 8.58 -24.96 2.60
CA ASP A 57 9.45 -23.79 2.38
C ASP A 57 8.76 -22.64 1.61
N ALA A 58 7.42 -22.61 1.63
CA ALA A 58 6.64 -21.65 0.83
C ALA A 58 5.66 -20.88 1.72
N HIS A 59 5.98 -19.61 1.93
CA HIS A 59 5.10 -18.63 2.56
C HIS A 59 4.49 -17.75 1.47
N LEU A 60 3.23 -17.97 1.13
CA LEU A 60 2.55 -17.10 0.17
C LEU A 60 1.94 -15.90 0.91
N PRO A 61 2.31 -14.66 0.54
CA PRO A 61 1.62 -13.49 1.02
C PRO A 61 0.19 -13.48 0.47
N THR A 62 -0.76 -13.19 1.33
CA THR A 62 -2.16 -12.97 0.99
C THR A 62 -2.57 -11.63 1.56
N VAL A 63 -3.22 -10.79 0.75
CA VAL A 63 -3.82 -9.56 1.28
C VAL A 63 -5.08 -9.97 2.01
N ASP A 64 -5.12 -9.67 3.31
CA ASP A 64 -6.21 -10.09 4.18
C ASP A 64 -7.35 -9.09 4.12
N LYS A 65 -7.07 -7.83 4.48
CA LYS A 65 -8.09 -6.78 4.56
C LYS A 65 -7.49 -5.39 4.43
N GLN A 66 -8.26 -4.47 3.84
CA GLN A 66 -8.02 -3.04 3.96
C GLN A 66 -8.26 -2.61 5.41
N VAL A 67 -7.22 -2.11 6.06
CA VAL A 67 -7.26 -1.64 7.45
C VAL A 67 -7.77 -0.21 7.51
N ALA A 68 -7.31 0.65 6.59
CA ALA A 68 -7.63 2.06 6.60
C ALA A 68 -7.31 2.75 5.25
N SER A 69 -7.82 3.98 5.10
CA SER A 69 -7.51 4.89 4.00
C SER A 69 -7.32 6.31 4.53
N TYR A 70 -6.35 7.03 3.99
CA TYR A 70 -5.92 8.33 4.53
C TYR A 70 -5.72 9.34 3.40
N ALA A 71 -6.30 10.52 3.53
CA ALA A 71 -6.16 11.59 2.54
C ALA A 71 -4.85 12.36 2.76
N ALA A 72 -3.73 11.83 2.29
CA ALA A 72 -2.41 12.42 2.52
C ALA A 72 -2.16 13.66 1.65
N ALA A 73 -2.70 13.70 0.43
CA ALA A 73 -2.61 14.86 -0.45
C ALA A 73 -3.84 14.93 -1.38
N PRO A 74 -5.00 15.40 -0.90
CA PRO A 74 -6.25 15.35 -1.67
C PRO A 74 -6.12 15.91 -3.09
N GLY A 75 -6.47 15.09 -4.08
CA GLY A 75 -6.41 15.45 -5.51
C GLY A 75 -5.00 15.46 -6.12
N LYS A 76 -3.97 15.05 -5.37
CA LYS A 76 -2.57 15.04 -5.81
C LYS A 76 -2.00 13.63 -5.70
N ALA A 77 -1.66 13.04 -6.84
CA ALA A 77 -1.12 11.69 -6.90
C ALA A 77 0.10 11.52 -5.98
N ILE A 78 0.08 10.45 -5.17
CA ILE A 78 1.24 10.06 -4.37
C ILE A 78 2.22 9.34 -5.29
N VAL A 79 3.39 9.92 -5.55
CA VAL A 79 4.38 9.34 -6.47
C VAL A 79 5.35 8.41 -5.75
N GLN A 80 5.56 8.59 -4.44
CA GLN A 80 6.46 7.76 -3.66
C GLN A 80 5.99 7.62 -2.22
N LEU A 81 6.16 6.41 -1.68
CA LEU A 81 5.95 6.09 -0.28
C LEU A 81 7.22 5.50 0.30
N LYS A 82 7.53 5.86 1.55
CA LYS A 82 8.59 5.22 2.32
C LYS A 82 8.21 5.06 3.78
N ALA A 83 8.06 3.82 4.22
CA ALA A 83 7.86 3.46 5.61
C ALA A 83 9.21 3.45 6.33
N LEU A 84 9.35 4.34 7.31
CA LEU A 84 10.47 4.44 8.22
C LEU A 84 10.10 3.75 9.53
N SER A 85 10.13 2.41 9.51
CA SER A 85 9.65 1.54 10.59
C SER A 85 10.27 1.87 11.96
N ALA A 86 11.56 2.18 11.98
CA ALA A 86 12.31 2.48 13.21
C ALA A 86 11.79 3.71 13.98
N ILE A 87 11.15 4.66 13.29
CA ILE A 87 10.63 5.90 13.88
C ILE A 87 9.11 6.01 13.76
N ASN A 88 8.43 4.93 13.34
CA ASN A 88 6.99 4.93 13.14
C ASN A 88 6.51 6.09 12.23
N ARG A 89 7.21 6.33 11.12
CA ARG A 89 6.84 7.38 10.16
C ARG A 89 6.61 6.83 8.78
N LEU A 90 5.59 7.33 8.10
CA LEU A 90 5.37 7.15 6.67
C LEU A 90 5.70 8.47 5.98
N VAL A 91 6.71 8.44 5.12
CA VAL A 91 7.08 9.57 4.26
C VAL A 91 6.37 9.40 2.93
N THR A 92 5.77 10.47 2.46
CA THR A 92 4.98 10.50 1.24
C THR A 92 5.51 11.65 0.37
N LEU A 93 5.59 11.40 -0.93
CA LEU A 93 5.93 12.43 -1.92
C LEU A 93 4.78 12.49 -2.91
N ASN A 94 4.24 13.68 -3.15
CA ASN A 94 3.22 13.89 -4.16
C ASN A 94 3.81 14.42 -5.48
N ILE A 95 2.98 14.47 -6.52
CA ILE A 95 3.38 14.93 -7.87
C ILE A 95 3.88 16.37 -7.92
N GLU A 96 3.54 17.20 -6.94
CA GLU A 96 4.02 18.59 -6.84
C GLU A 96 5.40 18.70 -6.15
N GLY A 97 5.98 17.57 -5.74
CA GLY A 97 7.26 17.53 -5.04
C GLY A 97 7.15 17.88 -3.55
N THR A 98 5.94 17.94 -2.99
CA THR A 98 5.73 18.14 -1.56
C THR A 98 5.95 16.82 -0.83
N LEU A 99 6.88 16.84 0.12
CA LEU A 99 7.16 15.73 1.01
C LEU A 99 6.38 15.92 2.30
N SER A 100 5.54 14.94 2.64
CA SER A 100 4.78 14.91 3.89
C SER A 100 5.21 13.73 4.75
N VAL A 101 5.12 13.89 6.07
CA VAL A 101 5.52 12.86 7.04
C VAL A 101 4.33 12.61 7.96
N HIS A 102 3.90 11.36 8.04
CA HIS A 102 2.73 10.94 8.82
C HIS A 102 3.11 9.85 9.82
N ASP A 103 2.34 9.70 10.89
CA ASP A 103 2.45 8.57 11.81
C ASP A 103 1.82 7.30 11.20
N MET A 104 2.52 6.16 11.18
CA MET A 104 2.00 4.97 10.49
C MET A 104 0.73 4.37 11.13
N TRP A 105 0.50 4.62 12.42
CA TRP A 105 -0.65 4.09 13.18
C TRP A 105 -1.78 5.11 13.36
N HIS A 106 -1.45 6.40 13.31
CA HIS A 106 -2.38 7.52 13.47
C HIS A 106 -2.17 8.48 12.30
N LEU A 107 -2.45 8.00 11.08
CA LEU A 107 -2.61 8.87 9.93
C LEU A 107 -3.95 9.59 10.09
N GLU A 108 -4.01 10.58 10.98
CA GLU A 108 -5.04 11.63 10.96
C GLU A 108 -4.60 12.80 10.07
#